data_AF-A0A392SFB2-F1
#
_entry.id   AF-A0A392SFB2-F1
#
_cell.length_a   1.000
_cell.length_b   1.000
_cell.length_c   1.000
_cell.angle_alpha   90.00
_cell.angle_beta   90.00
_cell.angle_gamma   90.00
#
_symmetry.space_group_name_H-M   'P 1'
#
loop_
_entity.id
_entity.type
_entity.pdbx_description
1 polymer ?
#
loop_
_entity_poly.entity_id
_entity_poly.type
_entity_poly.pdbx_seq_one_letter_code
_entity_poly.pdbx_strand_id
1 'polypeptide(L)'
;MRLGCVPVVVTEGTMNDMPFMDVLKWREMAVFVKSDVKNVTCRARHGNMRRLGVVARKHLWWNRPSLPFDAFNTVMYQLWLRRHTVRYESIQSN
;
A
#
# COMPACT_ATOMS: atom_id res chain seq x y z
N MET A 1 -6.93 6.58 -0.90
CA MET A 1 -8.36 6.58 -0.53
C MET A 1 -9.04 7.83 -1.06
N ARG A 2 -9.93 7.69 -2.05
CA ARG A 2 -10.81 8.78 -2.49
C ARG A 2 -11.81 9.05 -1.35
N LEU A 3 -12.04 10.32 -1.00
CA LEU A 3 -13.04 10.82 -0.02
C LEU A 3 -12.71 10.79 1.49
N GLY A 4 -11.49 10.44 1.90
CA GLY A 4 -11.13 10.48 3.33
C GLY A 4 -11.84 9.40 4.17
N CYS A 5 -12.19 8.29 3.54
CA CYS A 5 -12.60 7.07 4.23
C CYS A 5 -11.37 6.29 4.72
N VAL A 6 -11.53 5.52 5.79
CA VAL A 6 -10.55 4.53 6.25
C VAL A 6 -10.79 3.24 5.47
N PRO A 7 -9.78 2.63 4.85
CA PRO A 7 -9.93 1.38 4.12
C PRO A 7 -10.17 0.25 5.12
N VAL A 8 -11.07 -0.66 4.76
CA VAL A 8 -11.23 -1.93 5.45
C VAL A 8 -10.65 -2.99 4.54
N VAL A 9 -9.63 -3.69 5.01
CA VAL A 9 -8.95 -4.77 4.29
C VAL A 9 -9.47 -6.07 4.85
N VAL A 10 -10.21 -6.82 4.04
CA VAL A 10 -10.64 -8.17 4.37
C VAL A 10 -9.57 -9.12 3.86
N THR A 11 -8.87 -9.79 4.77
CA THR A 11 -7.85 -10.77 4.41
C THR A 11 -7.80 -11.88 5.44
N GLU A 12 -7.77 -13.12 4.96
CA GLU A 12 -7.49 -14.33 5.74
C GLU A 12 -5.97 -14.50 5.97
N GLY A 13 -5.15 -13.78 5.19
CA GLY A 13 -3.69 -13.87 5.15
C GLY A 13 -2.95 -12.89 6.07
N THR A 14 -1.61 -12.92 5.99
CA THR A 14 -0.75 -12.03 6.78
C THR A 14 -0.71 -10.65 6.14
N MET A 15 -0.54 -9.61 6.96
CA MET A 15 -0.47 -8.22 6.53
C MET A 15 0.58 -7.92 5.42
N ASN A 16 1.55 -8.82 5.21
CA ASN A 16 2.63 -8.69 4.23
C ASN A 16 2.17 -8.69 2.76
N ASP A 17 0.92 -9.04 2.48
CA ASP A 17 0.39 -9.10 1.11
C ASP A 17 -0.01 -7.72 0.55
N MET A 18 0.12 -6.65 1.35
CA MET A 18 -0.27 -5.31 0.92
C MET A 18 0.77 -4.66 -0.02
N PRO A 19 0.33 -3.87 -1.00
CA PRO A 19 1.26 -3.18 -1.88
C PRO A 19 2.03 -2.09 -1.11
N PHE A 20 3.29 -1.90 -1.49
CA PHE A 20 4.16 -0.84 -0.98
C PHE A 20 4.33 -0.86 0.55
N MET A 21 4.41 -2.03 1.17
CA MET A 21 4.59 -2.19 2.63
C MET A 21 5.78 -1.41 3.21
N ASP A 22 6.86 -1.21 2.43
CA ASP A 22 8.03 -0.44 2.90
C ASP A 22 7.80 1.08 2.90
N VAL A 23 6.73 1.56 2.24
CA VAL A 23 6.38 2.98 2.13
C VAL A 23 5.09 3.29 2.90
N LEU A 24 4.14 2.36 2.89
CA LEU A 24 2.81 2.52 3.46
C LEU A 24 2.67 1.72 4.75
N LYS A 25 2.44 2.43 5.85
CA LYS A 25 2.12 1.82 7.15
C LYS A 25 0.67 1.36 7.22
N TRP A 26 0.36 0.23 6.59
CA TRP A 26 -1.02 -0.29 6.52
C TRP A 26 -1.68 -0.51 7.89
N ARG A 27 -0.90 -0.86 8.93
CA ARG A 27 -1.37 -1.07 10.31
C ARG A 27 -1.92 0.19 10.96
N GLU A 28 -1.40 1.34 10.55
CA GLU A 28 -1.75 2.63 11.12
C GLU A 28 -2.83 3.34 10.29
N MET A 29 -3.02 2.96 9.02
CA MET A 29 -3.97 3.61 8.10
C MET A 29 -5.20 2.78 7.74
N ALA A 30 -5.21 1.47 7.98
CA ALA A 30 -6.28 0.55 7.57
C ALA A 30 -6.78 -0.32 8.72
N VAL A 31 -8.02 -0.79 8.61
CA VAL A 31 -8.57 -1.80 9.52
C VAL A 31 -8.57 -3.16 8.83
N PHE A 32 -8.05 -4.18 9.50
CA PHE A 32 -7.99 -5.55 9.00
C PHE A 32 -9.08 -6.40 9.64
N VAL A 33 -9.81 -7.15 8.82
CA VAL A 33 -10.90 -8.03 9.27
C VAL A 33 -10.72 -9.40 8.62
N LYS A 34 -10.91 -10.48 9.39
CA LYS A 34 -10.76 -11.85 8.89
C LYS A 34 -12.04 -12.34 8.19
N SER A 35 -13.22 -12.12 8.76
CA SER A 35 -14.50 -12.39 8.11
C SER A 35 -15.66 -11.70 8.84
N ASP A 36 -16.74 -11.42 8.10
CA ASP A 36 -18.00 -10.74 8.47
C ASP A 36 -17.85 -9.32 9.07
N VAL A 37 -18.10 -8.30 8.24
CA VAL A 37 -18.01 -6.87 8.61
C VAL A 37 -19.31 -6.42 9.26
N LYS A 38 -19.61 -6.89 10.48
CA LYS A 38 -20.88 -6.51 11.13
C LYS A 38 -20.87 -5.28 12.02
N ASN A 39 -19.72 -4.79 12.49
CA ASN A 39 -19.63 -3.45 13.12
C ASN A 39 -18.18 -3.09 13.47
N VAL A 40 -17.40 -2.64 12.49
CA VAL A 40 -16.08 -2.06 12.76
C VAL A 40 -16.24 -0.57 13.02
N THR A 41 -16.52 -0.21 14.27
CA THR A 41 -16.55 1.21 14.70
C THR A 41 -15.34 1.51 15.59
N CYS A 42 -14.17 1.70 15.00
CA CYS A 42 -12.97 2.14 15.70
C CYS A 42 -12.92 3.68 15.88
N ARG A 43 -13.93 4.30 16.50
CA ARG A 43 -14.08 5.78 16.64
C ARG A 43 -12.82 6.48 17.13
N ALA A 44 -12.12 5.93 18.13
CA ALA A 44 -10.93 6.55 18.71
C ALA A 44 -9.73 6.66 17.75
N ARG A 45 -9.60 5.74 16.77
CA ARG A 45 -8.47 5.72 15.83
C ARG A 45 -8.81 6.24 14.43
N HIS A 46 -10.10 6.39 14.12
CA HIS A 46 -10.56 6.81 12.79
C HIS A 46 -9.96 8.14 12.31
N GLY A 47 -9.81 9.14 13.19
CA GLY A 47 -9.26 10.45 12.79
C GLY A 47 -7.81 10.36 12.29
N ASN A 48 -6.96 9.62 13.03
CA ASN A 48 -5.57 9.42 12.66
C ASN A 48 -5.42 8.53 11.41
N MET A 49 -6.18 7.42 11.34
CA MET A 49 -6.19 6.54 10.17
C MET A 49 -6.60 7.30 8.91
N ARG A 50 -7.63 8.16 9.00
CA ARG A 50 -8.06 9.03 7.92
C ARG A 50 -6.96 10.00 7.49
N ARG A 51 -6.30 10.66 8.44
CA ARG A 51 -5.19 11.59 8.15
C ARG A 51 -4.06 10.87 7.41
N LEU A 52 -3.65 9.71 7.90
CA LEU A 52 -2.60 8.88 7.29
C LEU A 52 -3.02 8.38 5.89
N GLY A 53 -4.26 7.95 5.74
CA GLY A 53 -4.82 7.52 4.45
C GLY A 53 -4.88 8.61 3.39
N VAL A 54 -5.11 9.87 3.79
CA VAL A 54 -5.06 11.04 2.91
C VAL A 54 -3.62 11.31 2.45
N VAL A 55 -2.65 11.24 3.36
CA VAL A 55 -1.22 11.43 3.02
C VAL A 55 -0.72 10.30 2.13
N ALA A 56 -1.09 9.05 2.44
CA ALA A 56 -0.73 7.86 1.67
C ALA A 56 -1.33 7.84 0.25
N ARG A 57 -2.42 8.58 0.00
CA ARG A 57 -3.15 8.57 -1.28
C ARG A 57 -2.25 8.86 -2.48
N LYS A 58 -1.28 9.77 -2.35
CA LYS A 58 -0.40 10.16 -3.45
C LYS A 58 0.39 8.98 -4.02
N HIS A 59 0.87 8.08 -3.14
CA HIS A 59 1.64 6.89 -3.50
C HIS A 59 0.82 5.81 -4.20
N LEU A 60 -0.51 5.90 -4.16
CA LEU A 60 -1.42 4.94 -4.77
C LEU A 60 -2.07 5.49 -6.06
N TRP A 61 -1.69 6.69 -6.49
CA TRP A 61 -2.25 7.33 -7.67
C TRP A 61 -1.23 7.38 -8.80
N TRP A 62 -1.59 6.86 -9.97
CA TRP A 62 -0.75 6.95 -11.16
C TRP A 62 -1.02 8.26 -11.90
N ASN A 63 0.00 9.11 -12.03
CA ASN A 63 -0.10 10.39 -12.74
C ASN A 63 0.58 10.31 -14.12
N ARG A 64 0.11 11.14 -15.05
CA ARG A 64 0.72 11.38 -16.37
C ARG A 64 0.67 12.90 -16.63
N PRO A 65 1.80 13.64 -16.60
CA PRO A 65 3.17 13.21 -16.28
C PRO A 65 3.32 12.74 -14.82
N SER A 66 4.40 12.02 -14.50
CA SER A 66 4.63 11.55 -13.14
C SER A 66 4.86 12.72 -12.18
N LEU A 67 4.36 12.57 -10.95
CA LEU A 67 4.54 13.55 -9.87
C LEU A 67 5.42 12.97 -8.77
N PRO A 68 6.16 13.78 -8.01
CA PRO A 68 6.94 13.28 -6.88
C PRO A 68 6.07 12.47 -5.91
N PHE A 69 6.58 11.31 -5.48
CA PHE A 69 5.89 10.38 -4.56
C PHE A 69 4.58 9.78 -5.09
N ASP A 70 4.36 9.80 -6.40
CA ASP A 70 3.23 9.11 -7.01
C ASP A 70 3.41 7.58 -7.06
N ALA A 71 2.42 6.87 -7.58
CA ALA A 71 2.50 5.41 -7.73
C ALA A 71 3.68 4.97 -8.61
N PHE A 72 3.99 5.72 -9.67
CA PHE A 72 5.12 5.42 -10.54
C PHE A 72 6.45 5.47 -9.78
N ASN A 73 6.72 6.57 -9.07
CA ASN A 73 7.93 6.73 -8.28
C ASN A 73 8.01 5.72 -7.13
N THR A 74 6.86 5.39 -6.53
CA THR A 74 6.79 4.38 -5.46
C THR A 74 7.17 2.99 -5.97
N VAL A 75 6.71 2.62 -7.18
CA VAL A 75 7.12 1.37 -7.84
C VAL A 75 8.61 1.38 -8.17
N MET A 76 9.14 2.48 -8.74
CA MET A 76 10.56 2.59 -9.06
C MET A 76 11.45 2.47 -7.83
N TYR A 77 11.05 3.08 -6.71
CA TYR A 77 11.74 2.95 -5.44
C TYR A 77 11.75 1.50 -4.93
N GLN A 78 10.62 0.79 -5.01
CA GLN A 78 10.50 -0.61 -4.62
C GLN A 78 11.41 -1.54 -5.46
N LEU A 79 11.44 -1.33 -6.77
CA LEU A 79 12.35 -2.07 -7.66
C LEU A 79 13.80 -1.79 -7.32
N TRP A 80 14.15 -0.53 -7.03
CA TRP A 80 15.50 -0.15 -6.63
C TRP A 80 15.95 -0.82 -5.33
N LEU A 81 15.05 -0.96 -4.34
CA LEU A 81 15.35 -1.70 -3.11
C LEU A 81 15.60 -3.19 -3.36
N ARG A 82 14.91 -3.79 -4.35
CA ARG A 82 15.00 -5.21 -4.69
C ARG A 82 16.03 -5.54 -5.77
N ARG A 83 16.84 -4.55 -6.17
CA ARG A 83 17.80 -4.67 -7.29
C ARG A 83 18.77 -5.86 -7.19
N HIS A 84 19.07 -6.33 -5.98
CA HIS A 84 19.98 -7.46 -5.74
C HIS A 84 19.26 -8.81 -5.66
N THR A 85 17.93 -8.85 -5.65
CA THR A 85 17.12 -10.07 -5.57
C THR A 85 16.81 -10.63 -6.97
N VAL A 86 16.85 -9.79 -8.00
CA VAL A 86 16.57 -10.21 -9.39
C VAL A 86 17.79 -10.97 -9.92
N ARG A 87 17.71 -12.31 -9.94
CA ARG A 87 18.63 -13.14 -10.71
C ARG A 87 18.16 -13.12 -12.16
N TYR A 88 19.00 -12.59 -13.05
CA TYR A 88 18.80 -12.78 -14.48
C TYR A 88 19.31 -14.17 -14.82
N GLU A 89 18.40 -15.08 -15.17
CA GLU A 89 18.76 -16.28 -15.90
C GLU A 89 19.47 -15.81 -17.18
N SER A 90 20.76 -16.09 -17.30
CA SER A 90 21.47 -15.85 -18.55
C SER A 90 20.80 -16.72 -19.60
N ILE A 91 20.14 -16.10 -20.57
CA ILE A 91 19.61 -16.79 -21.73
C ILE A 91 20.83 -17.39 -22.45
N GLN A 92 21.11 -18.68 -22.22
CA GLN A 92 22.03 -19.43 -23.06
C GLN A 92 21.35 -19.61 -24.41
N SER A 93 21.69 -18.74 -25.35
CA SER A 93 21.43 -18.96 -26.77
C SER A 93 22.23 -20.19 -27.21
N ASN A 94 21.51 -21.29 -27.47
CA ASN A 94 22.02 -22.43 -28.22
C ASN A 94 21.93 -22.14 -29.73
#